data_AF-A0A3C0C971-F1
#
_entry.id   AF-A0A3C0C971-F1
#
_cell.length_a   1.000
_cell.length_b   1.000
_cell.length_c   1.000
_cell.angle_alpha   90.00
_cell.angle_beta   90.00
_cell.angle_gamma   90.00
#
_symmetry.space_group_name_H-M   'P 1'
#
loop_
_entity.id
_entity.type
_entity.pdbx_description
1 polymer ?
#
loop_
_entity_poly.entity_id
_entity_poly.type
_entity_poly.pdbx_seq_one_letter_code
_entity_poly.pdbx_strand_id
1 'polypeptide(L)'
;STHEGRFELAKGGTLFLDEIGDMPLAMQVKLLRVLQEHTFSRVGSNKLLKADVRIVAATHRDLEKMVEDGTFRQDLYYRLNVFPINMPSLAERADDIPLLLQQLVHQYGDASGNTLRFTQSALEALMQDPWKGTVRELSNLVERLLILPPNEIIDLEDLPPAYRG
;
A
#
# COMPACT_ATOMS: atom_id res chain seq x y z
N SER A 1 -7.88 22.42 -23.56
CA SER A 1 -6.87 21.33 -23.49
C SER A 1 -7.54 20.10 -22.91
N THR A 2 -7.81 19.06 -23.71
CA THR A 2 -8.36 17.80 -23.20
C THR A 2 -7.23 16.96 -22.62
N HIS A 3 -7.07 17.03 -21.30
CA HIS A 3 -6.14 16.16 -20.56
C HIS A 3 -6.64 14.71 -20.65
N GLU A 4 -5.76 13.78 -20.99
CA GLU A 4 -6.10 12.36 -21.07
C GLU A 4 -6.42 11.80 -19.68
N GLY A 5 -7.47 10.97 -19.59
CA GLY A 5 -7.84 10.32 -18.34
C GLY A 5 -6.93 9.13 -18.01
N ARG A 6 -6.94 8.69 -16.74
CA ARG A 6 -6.12 7.53 -16.28
C ARG A 6 -6.36 6.25 -17.09
N PHE A 7 -7.59 5.99 -17.54
CA PHE A 7 -7.89 4.84 -18.40
C PHE A 7 -7.28 4.93 -19.80
N GLU A 8 -7.11 6.15 -20.32
CA GLU A 8 -6.44 6.36 -21.61
C GLU A 8 -4.94 6.16 -21.47
N LEU A 9 -4.35 6.72 -20.41
CA LEU A 9 -2.93 6.57 -20.09
C LEU A 9 -2.54 5.10 -19.84
N ALA A 10 -3.45 4.29 -19.29
CA ALA A 10 -3.24 2.88 -19.00
C ALA A 10 -3.61 1.92 -20.15
N LYS A 11 -3.96 2.43 -21.33
CA LYS A 11 -4.39 1.61 -22.47
C LYS A 11 -3.33 0.57 -22.86
N GLY A 12 -3.74 -0.69 -22.95
CA GLY A 12 -2.87 -1.85 -23.20
C GLY A 12 -2.04 -2.29 -21.99
N GLY A 13 -2.25 -1.67 -20.82
CA GLY A 13 -1.49 -1.89 -19.60
C GLY A 13 -2.37 -2.23 -18.39
N THR A 14 -1.92 -1.78 -17.21
CA THR A 14 -2.61 -2.02 -15.94
C THR A 14 -2.89 -0.69 -15.25
N LEU A 15 -4.09 -0.54 -14.69
CA LEU A 15 -4.47 0.57 -13.82
C LEU A 15 -4.62 0.05 -12.39
N PHE A 16 -3.79 0.58 -11.50
CA PHE A 16 -3.89 0.36 -10.06
C PHE A 16 -4.83 1.39 -9.44
N LEU A 17 -5.82 0.91 -8.69
CA LEU A 17 -6.80 1.72 -7.97
C LEU A 17 -6.58 1.52 -6.47
N ASP A 18 -5.83 2.44 -5.87
CA ASP A 18 -5.63 2.47 -4.43
C ASP A 18 -6.85 3.04 -3.72
N GLU A 19 -7.08 2.56 -2.51
CA GLU A 19 -8.21 2.91 -1.63
C GLU A 19 -9.57 2.94 -2.33
N ILE A 20 -9.93 1.84 -3.01
CA ILE A 20 -11.20 1.75 -3.73
C ILE A 20 -12.43 1.93 -2.81
N GLY A 21 -12.30 1.63 -1.52
CA GLY A 21 -13.35 1.85 -0.52
C GLY A 21 -13.63 3.32 -0.19
N ASP A 22 -12.76 4.25 -0.59
CA ASP A 22 -13.00 5.70 -0.47
C ASP A 22 -13.73 6.28 -1.69
N MET A 23 -13.97 5.46 -2.72
CA MET A 23 -14.60 5.91 -3.96
C MET A 23 -16.08 6.27 -3.74
N PRO A 24 -16.53 7.49 -4.10
CA PRO A 24 -17.94 7.85 -4.04
C PRO A 24 -18.82 6.95 -4.92
N LEU A 25 -20.06 6.68 -4.51
CA LEU A 25 -21.00 5.80 -5.24
C LEU A 25 -21.16 6.18 -6.72
N ALA A 26 -21.18 7.47 -7.05
CA ALA A 26 -21.28 7.93 -8.44
C ALA A 26 -20.06 7.53 -9.30
N MET A 27 -18.87 7.43 -8.71
CA MET A 27 -17.67 6.95 -9.38
C MET A 27 -17.65 5.42 -9.47
N GLN A 28 -18.18 4.72 -8.46
CA GLN A 28 -18.34 3.26 -8.51
C GLN A 28 -19.21 2.81 -9.71
N VAL A 29 -20.28 3.55 -10.03
CA VAL A 29 -21.10 3.29 -11.23
C VAL A 29 -20.29 3.42 -12.52
N LYS A 30 -19.43 4.43 -12.62
CA LYS A 30 -18.59 4.62 -13.81
C LYS A 30 -17.55 3.50 -13.94
N LEU A 31 -16.92 3.11 -12.84
CA LEU A 31 -15.96 2.00 -12.83
C LEU A 31 -16.64 0.68 -13.21
N LEU A 32 -17.84 0.42 -12.69
CA LEU A 32 -18.61 -0.77 -13.03
C LEU A 32 -18.87 -0.86 -14.54
N ARG A 33 -19.22 0.25 -15.19
CA ARG A 33 -19.39 0.29 -16.65
C ARG A 33 -18.09 -0.05 -17.39
N VAL A 34 -16.94 0.44 -16.91
CA VAL A 34 -15.64 0.07 -17.48
C VAL A 34 -15.40 -1.44 -17.37
N LEU A 35 -15.67 -2.02 -16.21
CA LEU A 35 -15.46 -3.45 -15.96
C LEU A 35 -16.44 -4.36 -16.72
N GLN A 36 -17.67 -3.89 -16.97
CA GLN A 36 -18.72 -4.69 -17.63
C GLN A 36 -18.73 -4.49 -19.15
N GLU A 37 -18.69 -3.24 -19.61
CA GLU A 37 -18.87 -2.87 -21.01
C GLU A 37 -17.54 -2.71 -21.75
N HIS A 38 -16.41 -2.71 -21.03
CA HIS A 38 -15.09 -2.38 -21.57
C HIS A 38 -15.09 -1.05 -22.33
N THR A 39 -15.86 -0.07 -21.84
CA THR A 39 -15.91 1.28 -22.39
C THR A 39 -16.02 2.35 -21.31
N PHE A 40 -15.63 3.58 -21.67
CA PHE A 40 -15.80 4.78 -20.85
C PHE A 40 -15.99 6.02 -21.70
N SER A 41 -16.41 7.12 -21.09
CA SER A 41 -16.46 8.44 -21.72
C SER A 41 -15.70 9.48 -20.91
N ARG A 42 -15.23 10.53 -21.59
CA ARG A 42 -14.66 11.70 -20.92
C ARG A 42 -15.77 12.47 -20.20
N VAL A 43 -15.42 13.15 -19.11
CA VAL A 43 -16.36 14.04 -18.42
C VAL A 43 -16.90 15.08 -19.40
N GLY A 44 -18.22 15.20 -19.50
CA GLY A 44 -18.89 16.10 -20.45
C GLY A 44 -18.94 15.60 -21.90
N SER A 45 -18.49 14.39 -22.18
CA SER A 45 -18.58 13.77 -23.51
C SER A 45 -19.49 12.53 -23.50
N ASN A 46 -20.28 12.38 -24.55
CA ASN A 46 -21.05 11.16 -24.81
C ASN A 46 -20.31 10.18 -25.73
N LYS A 47 -19.09 10.51 -26.16
CA LYS A 47 -18.28 9.62 -26.98
C LYS A 47 -17.72 8.50 -26.11
N LEU A 48 -18.11 7.27 -26.43
CA LEU A 48 -17.54 6.06 -25.83
C LEU A 48 -16.16 5.76 -26.41
N LEU A 49 -15.26 5.30 -25.55
CA LEU A 49 -13.90 4.88 -25.83
C LEU A 49 -13.72 3.45 -25.30
N LYS A 50 -12.97 2.62 -26.02
CA LYS A 50 -12.67 1.24 -25.57
C LYS A 50 -11.69 1.27 -24.39
N ALA A 51 -12.04 0.56 -23.32
CA ALA A 51 -11.18 0.28 -22.18
C ALA A 51 -10.47 -1.07 -22.38
N ASP A 52 -9.22 -1.01 -22.82
CA ASP A 52 -8.32 -2.15 -22.87
C ASP A 52 -7.28 -1.99 -21.76
N VAL A 53 -7.66 -2.35 -20.53
CA VAL A 53 -6.86 -2.10 -19.32
C VAL A 53 -7.11 -3.20 -18.30
N ARG A 54 -6.05 -3.77 -17.72
CA ARG A 54 -6.15 -4.65 -16.55
C ARG A 54 -6.36 -3.80 -15.29
N ILE A 55 -7.33 -4.17 -14.45
CA ILE A 55 -7.58 -3.46 -13.19
C ILE A 55 -7.01 -4.25 -12.02
N VAL A 56 -6.30 -3.57 -11.13
CA VAL A 56 -5.89 -4.08 -9.82
C VAL A 56 -6.36 -3.05 -8.79
N ALA A 57 -7.13 -3.48 -7.80
CA ALA A 57 -7.66 -2.59 -6.76
C ALA A 57 -7.12 -3.00 -5.39
N ALA A 58 -6.90 -2.03 -4.52
CA ALA A 58 -6.51 -2.22 -3.13
C ALA A 58 -7.37 -1.35 -2.21
N THR A 59 -7.54 -1.77 -0.96
CA THR A 59 -8.15 -0.96 0.10
C THR A 59 -7.85 -1.55 1.47
N HIS A 60 -7.80 -0.69 2.49
CA HIS A 60 -7.78 -1.11 3.90
C HIS A 60 -9.17 -1.35 4.50
N ARG A 61 -10.26 -1.07 3.75
CA ARG A 61 -11.64 -1.19 4.24
C ARG A 61 -12.22 -2.56 3.95
N ASP A 62 -13.11 -3.00 4.84
CA ASP A 62 -13.92 -4.19 4.63
C ASP A 62 -15.06 -3.89 3.64
N LEU A 63 -14.85 -4.29 2.38
CA LEU A 63 -15.83 -4.05 1.33
C LEU A 63 -17.12 -4.86 1.51
N GLU A 64 -17.08 -6.02 2.18
CA GLU A 64 -18.28 -6.83 2.43
C GLU A 64 -19.20 -6.09 3.38
N LYS A 65 -18.64 -5.61 4.50
CA LYS A 65 -19.37 -4.77 5.45
C LYS A 65 -19.89 -3.48 4.79
N MET A 66 -19.08 -2.84 3.95
CA MET A 66 -19.53 -1.64 3.25
C MET A 66 -20.69 -1.89 2.27
N VAL A 67 -20.78 -3.10 1.70
CA VAL A 67 -21.93 -3.51 0.89
C VAL A 67 -23.18 -3.63 1.76
N GLU A 68 -23.06 -4.25 2.95
CA GLU A 68 -24.17 -4.34 3.92
C GLU A 68 -24.64 -2.95 4.38
N ASP A 69 -23.70 -2.03 4.62
CA ASP A 69 -23.97 -0.66 5.02
C ASP A 69 -24.46 0.24 3.86
N GLY A 70 -24.50 -0.28 2.63
CA GLY A 70 -24.92 0.46 1.42
C GLY A 70 -23.95 1.55 0.97
N THR A 71 -22.72 1.57 1.51
CA THR A 71 -21.67 2.54 1.16
C THR A 71 -20.76 2.06 0.02
N PHE A 72 -20.87 0.79 -0.33
CA PHE A 72 -20.23 0.20 -1.52
C PHE A 72 -21.23 -0.63 -2.32
N ARG A 73 -21.15 -0.55 -3.65
CA ARG A 73 -22.10 -1.28 -4.50
C ARG A 73 -21.76 -2.76 -4.56
N GLN A 74 -22.76 -3.59 -4.30
CA GLN A 74 -22.67 -5.05 -4.37
C GLN A 74 -22.20 -5.55 -5.75
N ASP A 75 -22.70 -4.97 -6.84
CA ASP A 75 -22.34 -5.37 -8.21
C ASP A 75 -20.88 -5.09 -8.58
N LEU A 76 -20.32 -3.98 -8.08
CA LEU A 76 -18.91 -3.65 -8.22
C LEU A 76 -18.04 -4.58 -7.36
N TYR A 77 -18.46 -4.85 -6.11
CA TYR A 77 -17.73 -5.76 -5.21
C TYR A 77 -17.53 -7.11 -5.87
N TYR A 78 -18.58 -7.74 -6.41
CA TYR A 78 -18.44 -9.04 -7.07
C TYR A 78 -17.57 -9.03 -8.34
N ARG A 79 -17.44 -7.88 -9.02
CA ARG A 79 -16.54 -7.74 -10.17
C ARG A 79 -15.08 -7.58 -9.78
N LEU A 80 -14.81 -6.99 -8.62
CA LEU A 80 -13.45 -6.82 -8.10
C LEU A 80 -12.99 -8.05 -7.32
N ASN A 81 -13.90 -8.69 -6.56
CA ASN A 81 -13.60 -9.82 -5.69
C ASN A 81 -13.53 -11.17 -6.44
N VAL A 82 -13.01 -11.18 -7.66
CA VAL A 82 -12.80 -12.42 -8.44
C VAL A 82 -11.53 -13.13 -7.99
N PHE A 83 -10.51 -12.37 -7.60
CA PHE A 83 -9.23 -12.90 -7.13
C PHE A 83 -8.69 -12.05 -5.97
N PRO A 84 -9.22 -12.22 -4.74
CA PRO A 84 -8.74 -11.48 -3.58
C PRO A 84 -7.32 -11.91 -3.20
N ILE A 85 -6.48 -10.92 -2.87
CA ILE A 85 -5.16 -11.13 -2.29
C ILE A 85 -5.13 -10.41 -0.95
N ASN A 86 -5.16 -11.18 0.14
CA ASN A 86 -5.05 -10.64 1.49
C ASN A 86 -3.58 -10.38 1.80
N MET A 87 -3.23 -9.13 2.05
CA MET A 87 -1.89 -8.74 2.48
C MET A 87 -1.82 -8.81 4.01
N PRO A 88 -1.02 -9.73 4.59
CA PRO A 88 -0.83 -9.78 6.03
C PRO A 88 -0.13 -8.51 6.53
N SER A 89 -0.44 -8.13 7.75
CA SER A 89 0.28 -7.09 8.49
C SER A 89 1.72 -7.51 8.77
N LEU A 90 2.56 -6.54 9.12
CA LEU A 90 3.95 -6.83 9.47
C LEU A 90 4.06 -7.67 10.75
N ALA A 91 3.15 -7.49 11.71
CA ALA A 91 3.10 -8.29 12.93
C ALA A 91 2.83 -9.78 12.68
N GLU A 92 1.99 -10.10 11.68
CA GLU A 92 1.75 -11.49 11.25
C GLU A 92 2.95 -12.11 10.53
N ARG A 93 3.94 -11.29 10.18
CA ARG A 93 5.18 -11.67 9.48
C ARG A 93 6.41 -11.12 10.18
N ALA A 94 6.42 -11.19 11.51
CA ALA A 94 7.50 -10.65 12.33
C ALA A 94 8.90 -11.20 11.94
N ASP A 95 8.97 -12.45 11.49
CA ASP A 95 10.21 -13.09 11.04
C ASP A 95 10.84 -12.43 9.80
N ASP A 96 10.08 -11.64 9.04
CA ASP A 96 10.60 -10.88 7.89
C ASP A 96 11.24 -9.55 8.30
N ILE A 97 11.02 -9.07 9.54
CA ILE A 97 11.50 -7.77 10.02
C ILE A 97 13.03 -7.63 9.89
N PRO A 98 13.87 -8.62 10.29
CA PRO A 98 15.33 -8.49 10.14
C PRO A 98 15.77 -8.27 8.69
N LEU A 99 15.15 -8.99 7.74
CA LEU A 99 15.46 -8.86 6.32
C LEU A 99 14.97 -7.52 5.77
N LEU A 100 13.78 -7.08 6.17
CA LEU A 100 13.24 -5.79 5.79
C LEU A 100 14.09 -4.64 6.32
N LEU A 101 14.53 -4.68 7.59
CA LEU A 101 15.45 -3.71 8.16
C LEU A 101 16.74 -3.63 7.35
N GLN A 102 17.34 -4.77 7.01
CA GLN A 102 18.55 -4.79 6.18
C GLN A 102 18.32 -4.12 4.82
N GLN A 103 17.20 -4.42 4.15
CA GLN A 103 16.87 -3.81 2.86
C GLN A 103 16.59 -2.30 2.98
N LEU A 104 15.84 -1.87 4.00
CA LEU A 104 15.52 -0.46 4.23
C LEU A 104 16.77 0.34 4.58
N VAL A 105 17.65 -0.19 5.42
CA VAL A 105 18.96 0.42 5.73
C VAL A 105 19.80 0.56 4.47
N HIS A 106 19.81 -0.46 3.60
CA HIS A 106 20.52 -0.39 2.32
C HIS A 106 19.89 0.63 1.36
N GLN A 107 18.56 0.73 1.33
CA GLN A 107 17.81 1.62 0.44
C GLN A 107 17.95 3.09 0.83
N TYR A 108 17.93 3.39 2.13
CA TYR A 108 17.97 4.75 2.66
C TYR A 108 19.37 5.20 3.09
N GLY A 109 20.29 4.26 3.26
CA GLY A 109 21.71 4.55 3.47
C GLY A 109 22.25 5.39 2.32
N ASP A 110 23.14 6.33 2.65
CA ASP A 110 23.75 7.23 1.70
C ASP A 110 24.89 6.55 0.91
N ALA A 111 25.35 7.20 -0.16
CA ALA A 111 26.55 6.79 -0.89
C ALA A 111 27.83 6.78 -0.02
N SER A 112 27.74 7.34 1.19
CA SER A 112 28.80 7.41 2.21
C SER A 112 28.96 6.09 2.98
N GLY A 113 28.01 5.16 2.87
CA GLY A 113 28.11 3.84 3.49
C GLY A 113 27.67 3.79 4.95
N ASN A 114 26.76 4.67 5.38
CA ASN A 114 26.18 4.58 6.72
C ASN A 114 25.41 3.26 6.86
N THR A 115 25.98 2.31 7.60
CA THR A 115 25.33 1.04 7.90
C THR A 115 24.87 1.00 9.34
N LEU A 116 23.56 0.78 9.55
CA LEU A 116 23.03 0.44 10.85
C LEU A 116 23.21 -1.05 11.09
N ARG A 117 23.68 -1.40 12.29
CA ARG A 117 23.66 -2.78 12.79
C ARG A 117 22.77 -2.80 14.01
N PHE A 118 22.06 -3.89 14.23
CA PHE A 118 21.18 -4.04 15.39
C PHE A 118 21.73 -5.14 16.28
N THR A 119 21.66 -4.94 17.59
CA THR A 119 21.88 -6.02 18.55
C THR A 119 20.73 -7.03 18.48
N GLN A 120 20.95 -8.23 19.01
CA GLN A 120 19.92 -9.25 19.10
C GLN A 120 18.73 -8.77 19.96
N SER A 121 19.00 -8.06 21.07
CA SER A 121 17.98 -7.45 21.94
C SER A 121 17.12 -6.42 21.21
N ALA A 122 17.73 -5.56 20.41
CA ALA A 122 16.99 -4.58 19.60
C ALA A 122 16.11 -5.29 18.55
N LEU A 123 16.64 -6.29 17.85
CA LEU A 123 15.86 -7.06 16.87
C LEU A 123 14.68 -7.78 17.50
N GLU A 124 14.88 -8.43 18.65
CA GLU A 124 13.80 -9.13 19.37
C GLU A 124 12.69 -8.17 19.80
N ALA A 125 13.03 -6.99 20.30
CA ALA A 125 12.04 -5.97 20.65
C ALA A 125 11.27 -5.47 19.42
N LEU A 126 11.97 -5.21 18.31
CA LEU A 126 11.34 -4.82 17.05
C LEU A 126 10.46 -5.93 16.46
N MET A 127 10.82 -7.21 16.63
CA MET A 127 10.00 -8.33 16.17
C MET A 127 8.73 -8.54 17.02
N GLN A 128 8.71 -8.05 18.25
CA GLN A 128 7.54 -8.15 19.15
C GLN A 128 6.59 -6.96 19.02
N ASP A 129 7.01 -5.88 18.37
CA ASP A 129 6.18 -4.69 18.16
C ASP A 129 4.98 -4.99 17.23
N PRO A 130 3.78 -4.46 17.51
CA PRO A 130 2.60 -4.68 16.69
C PRO A 130 2.63 -4.03 15.30
N TRP A 131 3.55 -3.09 15.03
CA TRP A 131 3.70 -2.39 13.74
C TRP A 131 2.38 -1.95 13.12
N LYS A 132 1.64 -1.08 13.82
CA LYS A 132 0.31 -0.60 13.36
C LYS A 132 0.38 0.09 12.00
N GLY A 133 1.50 0.76 11.69
CA GLY A 133 1.76 1.35 10.38
C GLY A 133 2.48 0.41 9.40
N THR A 134 2.65 -0.87 9.75
CA THR A 134 3.32 -1.92 8.96
C THR A 134 4.71 -1.46 8.47
N VAL A 135 5.04 -1.73 7.20
CA VAL A 135 6.34 -1.39 6.60
C VAL A 135 6.59 0.12 6.59
N ARG A 136 5.56 0.97 6.54
CA ARG A 136 5.73 2.43 6.57
C ARG A 136 6.28 2.91 7.92
N GLU A 137 5.80 2.32 9.01
CA GLU A 137 6.30 2.63 10.36
C GLU A 137 7.74 2.14 10.54
N LEU A 138 8.04 0.92 10.07
CA LEU A 138 9.40 0.37 10.06
C LEU A 138 10.38 1.25 9.26
N SER A 139 9.96 1.72 8.07
CA SER A 139 10.73 2.66 7.24
C SER A 139 11.05 3.95 7.99
N ASN A 140 10.04 4.58 8.60
CA ASN A 140 10.22 5.81 9.36
C ASN A 140 11.20 5.64 10.53
N LEU A 141 11.16 4.48 11.22
CA LEU A 141 12.13 4.17 12.27
C LEU A 141 13.54 4.09 11.69
N VAL A 142 13.74 3.37 10.59
CA VAL A 142 15.06 3.25 9.94
C VAL A 142 15.60 4.61 9.49
N GLU A 143 14.78 5.42 8.83
CA GLU A 143 15.15 6.78 8.41
C GLU A 143 15.56 7.64 9.62
N ARG A 144 14.85 7.52 10.75
CA ARG A 144 15.21 8.23 11.99
C ARG A 144 16.54 7.76 12.56
N LEU A 145 16.79 6.46 12.58
CA LEU A 145 18.03 5.88 13.11
C LEU A 145 19.24 6.21 12.22
N LEU A 146 19.05 6.39 10.91
CA LEU A 146 20.13 6.77 9.98
C LEU A 146 20.67 8.20 10.19
N ILE A 147 20.00 9.03 11.00
CA ILE A 147 20.50 10.35 11.42
C ILE A 147 21.63 10.21 12.46
N LEU A 148 21.68 9.08 13.15
CA LEU A 148 22.73 8.79 14.13
C LEU A 148 24.11 8.65 13.47
N PRO A 149 25.21 8.79 14.22
CA PRO A 149 26.55 8.60 13.69
C PRO A 149 26.72 7.29 12.89
N PRO A 150 27.54 7.30 11.83
CA PRO A 150 27.75 6.12 10.98
C PRO A 150 28.33 4.92 11.73
N ASN A 151 27.92 3.72 11.31
CA ASN A 151 28.40 2.43 11.82
C ASN A 151 28.09 2.17 13.29
N GLU A 152 27.06 2.82 13.82
CA GLU A 152 26.56 2.57 15.16
C GLU A 152 25.83 1.22 15.24
N ILE A 153 26.05 0.54 16.36
CA ILE A 153 25.31 -0.67 16.71
C ILE A 153 24.14 -0.20 17.56
N ILE A 154 22.94 -0.27 16.99
CA ILE A 154 21.69 0.08 17.64
C ILE A 154 21.34 -1.00 18.65
N ASP A 155 21.37 -0.65 19.93
CA ASP A 155 20.86 -1.48 21.01
C ASP A 155 19.46 -1.02 21.45
N LEU A 156 18.85 -1.75 22.38
CA LEU A 156 17.51 -1.51 22.89
C LEU A 156 17.32 -0.07 23.43
N GLU A 157 18.37 0.50 24.03
CA GLU A 157 18.34 1.85 24.59
C GLU A 157 18.36 2.97 23.55
N ASP A 158 18.79 2.67 22.32
CA ASP A 158 18.84 3.62 21.21
C ASP A 158 17.49 3.69 20.47
N LEU A 159 16.68 2.62 20.58
CA LEU A 159 15.33 2.61 20.03
C LEU A 159 14.45 3.65 20.74
N PRO A 160 13.50 4.29 20.05
CA PRO A 160 12.51 5.13 20.71
C PRO A 160 11.75 4.34 21.80
N PRO A 161 11.35 4.96 22.93
CA PRO A 161 10.74 4.24 24.05
C PRO A 161 9.53 3.36 23.70
N ALA A 162 8.80 3.70 22.63
CA ALA A 162 7.66 2.92 22.15
C ALA A 162 8.04 1.51 21.64
N TYR A 163 9.29 1.28 21.25
CA TYR A 163 9.76 0.04 20.63
C TYR A 163 10.65 -0.82 21.54
N ARG A 164 10.68 -0.53 22.85
CA ARG A 164 11.58 -1.20 23.80
C ARG A 164 10.97 -2.42 24.50
N GLY A 165 9.73 -2.78 24.18
CA GLY A 165 8.93 -3.80 24.87
C GLY A 165 8.01 -3.23 25.94
#